data_AF-A0A7S3THN4-F1
#
_entry.id   AF-A0A7S3THN4-F1
#
_cell.length_a   1.000
_cell.length_b   1.000
_cell.length_c   1.000
_cell.angle_alpha   90.00
_cell.angle_beta   90.00
_cell.angle_gamma   90.00
#
_symmetry.space_group_name_H-M   'P 1'
#
loop_
_entity.id
_entity.type
_entity.pdbx_description
1 polymer ?
#
loop_
_entity_poly.entity_id
_entity_poly.type
_entity_poly.pdbx_seq_one_letter_code
_entity_poly.pdbx_strand_id
1 'polypeptide(L)'
;ADATGGERAAARRAAEAAFEAAAMDPDATALAAAAAAAAEAAPFRVLFVEPAGERQPPNRHDLHINASVPGALMLRAAPGRVARQEVAGVPGAFLLHGVLGREEAAAILRLAQRMGFRTDHPVSRPAPSPTRGCEWLADASLLGPMFARASPLLPAEVGGGRLEGINPRWRLFEYRRGAIYRPHIDGSWPMGGLDQDGGYVHDLHGAAVRSRLTFLVYLNDGFDGGCTTFFQPAAAPAGAQRELDRFEVTPLAGSALCFPQSATASLLHEGSPVTRGVKYVIRTDVLYRF
;
A
#
# COMPACT_ATOMS: atom_id res chain seq x y z
N ALA A 1 -15.30 -0.21 -21.14
CA ALA A 1 -15.59 1.21 -21.42
C ALA A 1 -14.49 2.06 -20.79
N ASP A 2 -13.79 2.88 -21.58
CA ASP A 2 -12.80 3.83 -21.02
C ASP A 2 -13.58 4.94 -20.31
N ALA A 3 -13.34 5.12 -19.01
CA ALA A 3 -13.98 6.19 -18.27
C ALA A 3 -13.57 7.53 -18.89
N THR A 4 -14.57 8.28 -19.38
CA THR A 4 -14.35 9.55 -20.07
C THR A 4 -13.60 10.52 -19.14
N GLY A 5 -12.86 11.50 -19.69
CA GLY A 5 -12.17 12.50 -18.88
C GLY A 5 -13.07 13.23 -17.87
N GLY A 6 -14.37 13.33 -18.17
CA GLY A 6 -15.39 13.88 -17.27
C GLY A 6 -15.69 12.99 -16.05
N GLU A 7 -15.76 11.67 -16.24
CA GLU A 7 -15.98 10.70 -15.15
C GLU A 7 -14.78 10.61 -14.21
N ARG A 8 -13.55 10.67 -14.77
CA ARG A 8 -12.31 10.73 -13.96
C ARG A 8 -12.27 11.98 -13.09
N ALA A 9 -12.66 13.14 -13.65
CA ALA A 9 -12.74 14.38 -12.90
C ALA A 9 -13.85 14.36 -11.83
N ALA A 10 -15.00 13.72 -12.11
CA ALA A 10 -16.08 13.56 -11.15
C ALA A 10 -15.70 12.62 -10.00
N ALA A 11 -15.07 11.47 -10.30
CA ALA A 11 -14.56 10.53 -9.29
C ALA A 11 -13.49 11.19 -8.41
N ARG A 12 -12.59 11.99 -9.01
CA ARG A 12 -11.61 12.76 -8.25
C ARG A 12 -12.27 13.81 -7.35
N ARG A 13 -13.25 14.57 -7.84
CA ARG A 13 -14.01 15.53 -7.00
C ARG A 13 -14.78 14.84 -5.88
N ALA A 14 -15.34 13.66 -6.12
CA ALA A 14 -16.01 12.87 -5.09
C ALA A 14 -15.00 12.38 -4.03
N ALA A 15 -13.81 11.95 -4.45
CA ALA A 15 -12.73 11.59 -3.53
C ALA A 15 -12.19 12.80 -2.76
N GLU A 16 -12.06 13.97 -3.40
CA GLU A 16 -11.68 15.23 -2.77
C GLU A 16 -12.74 15.66 -1.75
N ALA A 17 -14.03 15.60 -2.09
CA ALA A 17 -15.12 15.91 -1.17
C ALA A 17 -15.22 14.91 0.00
N ALA A 18 -15.02 13.61 -0.24
CA ALA A 18 -14.99 12.60 0.81
C ALA A 18 -13.76 12.78 1.73
N PHE A 19 -12.62 13.17 1.15
CA PHE A 19 -11.41 13.49 1.89
C PHE A 19 -11.57 14.79 2.71
N GLU A 20 -12.12 15.84 2.12
CA GLU A 20 -12.37 17.13 2.79
C GLU A 20 -13.41 17.00 3.90
N ALA A 21 -14.47 16.23 3.68
CA ALA A 21 -15.43 15.85 4.73
C ALA A 21 -14.77 15.09 5.88
N ALA A 22 -13.63 14.43 5.65
CA ALA A 22 -12.84 13.75 6.67
C ALA A 22 -11.73 14.64 7.29
N ALA A 23 -11.38 15.78 6.68
CA ALA A 23 -10.15 16.52 6.96
C ALA A 23 -10.32 17.88 7.66
N MET A 24 -11.52 18.25 8.13
CA MET A 24 -11.72 19.54 8.82
C MET A 24 -11.43 19.47 10.34
N ASP A 25 -10.22 19.87 10.79
CA ASP A 25 -9.95 20.57 12.09
C ASP A 25 -8.45 20.98 12.24
N PRO A 26 -8.02 21.92 13.13
CA PRO A 26 -7.09 23.02 12.82
C PRO A 26 -5.69 22.80 13.44
N ASP A 27 -5.39 21.59 13.91
CA ASP A 27 -4.27 21.35 14.83
C ASP A 27 -3.00 20.89 14.10
N ALA A 28 -2.66 21.57 13.00
CA ALA A 28 -1.50 21.27 12.15
C ALA A 28 -0.15 21.59 12.85
N THR A 29 -0.17 22.44 13.88
CA THR A 29 1.01 23.03 14.50
C THR A 29 1.75 22.08 15.44
N ALA A 30 1.04 21.16 16.10
CA ALA A 30 1.65 20.21 17.05
C ALA A 30 2.49 19.11 16.37
N LEU A 31 2.20 18.77 15.11
CA LEU A 31 2.90 17.70 14.38
C LEU A 31 4.28 18.14 13.86
N ALA A 32 4.45 19.44 13.58
CA ALA A 32 5.71 20.00 13.11
C ALA A 32 6.80 20.02 14.21
N ALA A 33 6.40 20.24 15.47
CA ALA A 33 7.33 20.31 16.60
C ALA A 33 7.94 18.94 16.97
N ALA A 34 7.16 17.86 16.92
CA ALA A 34 7.66 16.51 17.20
C ALA A 34 8.63 16.00 16.12
N ALA A 35 8.44 16.41 14.85
CA ALA A 35 9.30 16.04 13.74
C ALA A 35 10.69 16.71 13.78
N ALA A 36 10.79 17.90 14.39
CA ALA A 36 12.05 18.64 14.50
C ALA A 36 12.99 18.08 15.59
N ALA A 37 12.45 17.45 16.64
CA ALA A 37 13.24 16.95 17.77
C ALA A 37 13.94 15.59 17.49
N ALA A 38 13.49 14.81 16.52
CA ALA A 38 14.06 13.50 16.17
C ALA A 38 15.26 13.55 15.20
N ALA A 39 15.90 14.72 15.05
CA ALA A 39 16.80 15.03 13.93
C ALA A 39 18.29 14.68 14.15
N GLU A 40 18.73 14.25 15.34
CA GLU A 40 20.17 14.04 15.61
C GLU A 40 20.68 12.59 15.44
N ALA A 41 19.78 11.60 15.34
CA ALA A 41 20.11 10.22 15.00
C ALA A 41 19.18 9.69 13.89
N ALA A 42 19.60 8.64 13.16
CA ALA A 42 18.68 7.87 12.32
C ALA A 42 17.70 7.11 13.24
N PRO A 43 16.39 7.44 13.29
CA PRO A 43 15.46 6.79 14.19
C PRO A 43 15.01 5.44 13.61
N PHE A 44 15.93 4.71 12.98
CA PHE A 44 15.71 3.42 12.35
C PHE A 44 17.04 2.67 12.23
N ARG A 45 16.95 1.35 12.06
CA ARG A 45 18.09 0.47 11.76
C ARG A 45 17.69 -0.51 10.66
N VAL A 46 18.69 -1.11 10.01
CA VAL A 46 18.46 -2.31 9.20
C VAL A 46 18.24 -3.46 10.18
N LEU A 47 17.04 -4.03 10.17
CA LEU A 47 16.62 -5.13 11.04
C LEU A 47 17.06 -6.48 10.46
N PHE A 48 16.92 -6.64 9.15
CA PHE A 48 17.19 -7.89 8.46
C PHE A 48 17.76 -7.61 7.08
N VAL A 49 18.70 -8.46 6.68
CA VAL A 49 19.30 -8.45 5.35
C VAL A 49 19.10 -9.82 4.73
N GLU A 50 18.45 -9.86 3.56
CA GLU A 50 18.47 -11.04 2.70
C GLU A 50 19.58 -10.83 1.67
N PRO A 51 20.66 -11.62 1.70
CA PRO A 51 21.73 -11.51 0.73
C PRO A 51 21.21 -11.66 -0.69
N ALA A 52 21.73 -10.87 -1.63
CA ALA A 52 21.21 -10.78 -2.99
C ALA A 52 21.09 -12.14 -3.69
N GLY A 53 22.04 -13.04 -3.46
CA GLY A 53 22.05 -14.40 -4.02
C GLY A 53 21.02 -15.36 -3.42
N GLU A 54 20.53 -15.08 -2.21
CA GLU A 54 19.54 -15.90 -1.49
C GLU A 54 18.11 -15.46 -1.77
N ARG A 55 17.93 -14.23 -2.28
CA ARG A 55 16.63 -13.70 -2.71
C ARG A 55 15.99 -14.63 -3.74
N GLN A 56 14.65 -14.64 -3.76
CA GLN A 56 13.88 -15.38 -4.74
C GLN A 56 13.04 -14.44 -5.63
N PRO A 57 13.37 -14.29 -6.93
CA PRO A 57 14.56 -14.83 -7.60
C PRO A 57 15.87 -14.15 -7.16
N PRO A 58 17.05 -14.76 -7.39
CA PRO A 58 18.33 -14.15 -7.07
C PRO A 58 18.47 -12.77 -7.70
N ASN A 59 19.04 -11.84 -6.94
CA ASN A 59 19.12 -10.43 -7.27
C ASN A 59 20.56 -9.95 -7.29
N ARG A 60 20.77 -8.76 -7.84
CA ARG A 60 22.07 -8.06 -7.79
C ARG A 60 22.22 -7.15 -6.57
N HIS A 61 21.14 -6.97 -5.80
CA HIS A 61 21.10 -6.13 -4.62
C HIS A 61 20.48 -6.87 -3.44
N ASP A 62 21.06 -6.70 -2.26
CA ASP A 62 20.51 -7.22 -1.00
C ASP A 62 19.13 -6.62 -0.73
N LEU A 63 18.26 -7.38 -0.07
CA LEU A 63 17.00 -6.86 0.48
C LEU A 63 17.26 -6.40 1.92
N HIS A 64 16.91 -5.17 2.23
CA HIS A 64 17.01 -4.65 3.59
C HIS A 64 15.62 -4.40 4.14
N ILE A 65 15.24 -5.08 5.22
CA ILE A 65 14.05 -4.71 6.00
C ILE A 65 14.51 -3.77 7.10
N ASN A 66 13.98 -2.54 7.08
CA ASN A 66 14.25 -1.54 8.11
C ASN A 66 13.26 -1.66 9.26
N ALA A 67 13.65 -1.21 10.45
CA ALA A 67 12.74 -0.99 11.56
C ALA A 67 13.02 0.38 12.18
N SER A 68 11.97 1.18 12.36
CA SER A 68 12.04 2.41 13.14
C SER A 68 12.25 2.11 14.63
N VAL A 69 12.80 3.07 15.36
CA VAL A 69 12.64 3.08 16.82
C VAL A 69 11.13 3.15 17.10
N PRO A 70 10.57 2.28 17.95
CA PRO A 70 9.14 2.29 18.24
C PRO A 70 8.67 3.68 18.66
N GLY A 71 7.59 4.18 18.07
CA GLY A 71 7.08 5.53 18.34
C GLY A 71 7.86 6.68 17.70
N ALA A 72 8.90 6.41 16.89
CA ALA A 72 9.60 7.46 16.11
C ALA A 72 8.65 8.25 15.20
N LEU A 73 7.56 7.63 14.78
CA LEU A 73 6.40 8.28 14.20
C LEU A 73 5.15 7.81 14.92
N MET A 74 4.25 8.74 15.22
CA MET A 74 2.97 8.44 15.85
C MET A 74 1.86 8.92 14.95
N LEU A 75 0.97 8.01 14.57
CA LEU A 75 -0.29 8.38 13.94
C LEU A 75 -1.28 8.81 15.03
N ARG A 76 -2.14 9.77 14.71
CA ARG A 76 -3.14 10.25 15.65
C ARG A 76 -4.15 9.14 15.96
N ALA A 77 -4.51 8.92 17.22
CA ALA A 77 -5.69 8.12 17.52
C ALA A 77 -6.93 8.88 16.97
N ALA A 78 -7.82 8.20 16.23
CA ALA A 78 -8.85 8.88 15.44
C ALA A 78 -9.87 9.66 16.30
N PRO A 79 -10.41 10.76 15.73
CA PRO A 79 -11.83 10.72 15.37
C PRO A 79 -12.10 11.00 13.87
N GLY A 80 -11.07 11.01 13.01
CA GLY A 80 -11.27 11.17 11.56
C GLY A 80 -12.19 10.09 10.98
N ARG A 81 -13.24 10.51 10.25
CA ARG A 81 -14.18 9.59 9.58
C ARG A 81 -13.51 9.00 8.34
N VAL A 82 -13.07 7.75 8.42
CA VAL A 82 -12.70 7.01 7.21
C VAL A 82 -13.96 6.80 6.38
N ALA A 83 -13.89 7.08 5.08
CA ALA A 83 -14.99 6.86 4.15
C ALA A 83 -14.65 5.73 3.18
N ARG A 84 -15.59 4.79 3.00
CA ARG A 84 -15.46 3.71 2.02
C ARG A 84 -16.12 4.09 0.71
N GLN A 85 -15.43 3.85 -0.40
CA GLN A 85 -15.94 4.04 -1.75
C GLN A 85 -15.66 2.78 -2.58
N GLU A 86 -16.69 2.13 -3.11
CA GLU A 86 -16.52 1.01 -4.03
C GLU A 86 -15.90 1.47 -5.36
N VAL A 87 -15.04 0.62 -5.94
CA VAL A 87 -14.51 0.86 -7.30
C VAL A 87 -15.55 0.37 -8.30
N ALA A 88 -16.20 1.32 -8.99
CA ALA A 88 -17.22 1.02 -9.99
C ALA A 88 -16.68 0.04 -11.05
N GLY A 89 -17.45 -1.02 -11.32
CA GLY A 89 -17.09 -2.05 -12.30
C GLY A 89 -16.03 -3.05 -11.86
N VAL A 90 -15.52 -2.97 -10.61
CA VAL A 90 -14.52 -3.92 -10.07
C VAL A 90 -15.03 -4.52 -8.76
N PRO A 91 -15.79 -5.61 -8.80
CA PRO A 91 -16.35 -6.23 -7.60
C PRO A 91 -15.28 -6.58 -6.57
N GLY A 92 -15.51 -6.17 -5.32
CA GLY A 92 -14.62 -6.44 -4.18
C GLY A 92 -13.44 -5.48 -4.04
N ALA A 93 -13.21 -4.57 -4.99
CA ALA A 93 -12.23 -3.49 -4.85
C ALA A 93 -12.90 -2.21 -4.31
N PHE A 94 -12.30 -1.60 -3.29
CA PHE A 94 -12.81 -0.38 -2.67
C PHE A 94 -11.68 0.49 -2.12
N LEU A 95 -11.92 1.79 -2.05
CA LEU A 95 -11.07 2.78 -1.42
C LEU A 95 -11.53 3.04 0.01
N LEU A 96 -10.57 3.20 0.91
CA LEU A 96 -10.75 3.79 2.23
C LEU A 96 -10.04 5.14 2.23
N HIS A 97 -10.80 6.23 2.25
CA HIS A 97 -10.29 7.59 2.30
C HIS A 97 -10.03 8.02 3.75
N GLY A 98 -8.93 8.75 3.98
CA GLY A 98 -8.59 9.24 5.32
C GLY A 98 -8.02 8.18 6.27
N VAL A 99 -7.50 7.06 5.74
CA VAL A 99 -6.77 6.07 6.54
C VAL A 99 -5.54 6.71 7.17
N LEU A 100 -4.85 7.58 6.43
CA LEU A 100 -3.83 8.49 6.94
C LEU A 100 -4.25 9.95 6.65
N GLY A 101 -3.91 10.87 7.54
CA GLY A 101 -3.86 12.29 7.23
C GLY A 101 -2.73 12.60 6.25
N ARG A 102 -2.82 13.74 5.54
CA ARG A 102 -1.77 14.19 4.60
C ARG A 102 -0.40 14.32 5.25
N GLU A 103 -0.36 14.91 6.44
CA GLU A 103 0.90 15.06 7.19
C GLU A 103 1.47 13.74 7.69
N GLU A 104 0.60 12.79 8.05
CA GLU A 104 1.02 11.44 8.44
C GLU A 104 1.63 10.70 7.26
N ALA A 105 0.97 10.73 6.09
CA ALA A 105 1.49 10.17 4.85
C ALA A 105 2.84 10.80 4.45
N ALA A 106 2.95 12.13 4.56
CA ALA A 106 4.19 12.84 4.29
C ALA A 106 5.30 12.49 5.29
N ALA A 107 4.99 12.33 6.58
CA ALA A 107 5.96 11.96 7.61
C ALA A 107 6.51 10.54 7.40
N ILE A 108 5.62 9.58 7.06
CA ILE A 108 6.01 8.22 6.68
C ILE A 108 6.93 8.26 5.45
N LEU A 109 6.57 9.02 4.41
CA LEU A 109 7.38 9.15 3.20
C LEU A 109 8.77 9.74 3.50
N ARG A 110 8.85 10.80 4.31
CA ARG A 110 10.13 11.41 4.71
C ARG A 110 11.03 10.41 5.45
N LEU A 111 10.48 9.61 6.36
CA LEU A 111 11.26 8.61 7.07
C LEU A 111 11.72 7.48 6.13
N ALA A 112 10.86 7.01 5.24
CA ALA A 112 11.22 6.01 4.23
C ALA A 112 12.29 6.51 3.25
N GLN A 113 12.26 7.80 2.88
CA GLN A 113 13.31 8.42 2.07
C GLN A 113 14.66 8.41 2.79
N ARG A 114 14.68 8.60 4.12
CA ARG A 114 15.90 8.46 4.94
C ARG A 114 16.37 7.02 5.04
N MET A 115 15.46 6.04 5.13
CA MET A 115 15.80 4.60 5.07
C MET A 115 16.43 4.21 3.72
N GLY A 116 15.96 4.86 2.65
CA GLY A 116 16.53 4.79 1.32
C GLY A 116 15.84 3.75 0.43
N PHE A 117 15.30 4.21 -0.69
CA PHE A 117 14.77 3.34 -1.74
C PHE A 117 15.91 2.67 -2.51
N ARG A 118 15.78 1.39 -2.85
CA ARG A 118 16.81 0.58 -3.50
C ARG A 118 16.31 0.05 -4.83
N THR A 119 17.25 -0.10 -5.76
CA THR A 119 16.97 -0.70 -7.06
C THR A 119 16.72 -2.19 -6.89
N ASP A 120 15.69 -2.69 -7.58
CA ASP A 120 15.49 -4.14 -7.73
C ASP A 120 16.03 -4.58 -9.10
N HIS A 121 16.99 -5.50 -9.13
CA HIS A 121 17.56 -6.02 -10.38
C HIS A 121 17.79 -7.52 -10.27
N PRO A 122 16.76 -8.34 -10.51
CA PRO A 122 16.91 -9.78 -10.59
C PRO A 122 17.99 -10.17 -11.61
N VAL A 123 18.83 -11.14 -11.27
CA VAL A 123 19.95 -11.58 -12.13
C VAL A 123 19.45 -12.02 -13.51
N SER A 124 18.24 -12.58 -13.57
CA SER A 124 17.57 -13.04 -14.78
C SER A 124 17.08 -11.92 -15.71
N ARG A 125 17.10 -10.65 -15.28
CA ARG A 125 16.61 -9.53 -16.09
C ARG A 125 17.74 -8.73 -16.73
N PRO A 126 17.59 -8.31 -18.00
CA PRO A 126 18.61 -7.51 -18.70
C PRO A 126 18.75 -6.10 -18.12
N ALA A 127 17.66 -5.54 -17.58
CA ALA A 127 17.61 -4.20 -17.01
C ALA A 127 16.98 -4.22 -15.61
N PRO A 128 17.34 -3.27 -14.73
CA PRO A 128 16.72 -3.13 -13.43
C PRO A 128 15.23 -2.77 -13.56
N SER A 129 14.49 -3.03 -12.48
CA SER A 129 13.14 -2.51 -12.31
C SER A 129 13.17 -0.98 -12.37
N PRO A 130 12.24 -0.34 -13.10
CA PRO A 130 12.13 1.11 -13.10
C PRO A 130 11.53 1.66 -11.77
N THR A 131 11.01 0.76 -10.93
CA THR A 131 10.51 1.06 -9.59
C THR A 131 11.58 0.71 -8.55
N ARG A 132 11.77 1.58 -7.55
CA ARG A 132 12.64 1.31 -6.40
C ARG A 132 11.82 0.96 -5.16
N GLY A 133 12.36 0.10 -4.29
CA GLY A 133 11.69 -0.42 -3.10
C GLY A 133 12.33 0.02 -1.79
N CYS A 134 11.55 0.13 -0.73
CA CYS A 134 12.04 0.28 0.64
C CYS A 134 11.16 -0.56 1.56
N GLU A 135 11.72 -1.59 2.17
CA GLU A 135 11.02 -2.47 3.09
C GLU A 135 11.16 -1.95 4.52
N TRP A 136 10.04 -1.95 5.24
CA TRP A 136 9.95 -1.45 6.60
C TRP A 136 9.01 -2.33 7.41
N LEU A 137 9.50 -2.87 8.52
CA LEU A 137 8.66 -3.46 9.54
C LEU A 137 8.08 -2.35 10.42
N ALA A 138 6.82 -1.99 10.17
CA ALA A 138 6.10 -0.96 10.91
C ALA A 138 5.76 -1.46 12.33
N ASP A 139 5.85 -0.55 13.31
CA ASP A 139 5.55 -0.86 14.70
C ASP A 139 4.10 -0.48 15.09
N ALA A 140 3.73 -0.79 16.33
CA ALA A 140 2.37 -0.62 16.83
C ALA A 140 1.88 0.84 16.82
N SER A 141 2.77 1.84 16.91
CA SER A 141 2.37 3.25 16.84
C SER A 141 1.83 3.66 15.45
N LEU A 142 2.18 2.89 14.42
CA LEU A 142 1.69 3.05 13.05
C LEU A 142 0.53 2.11 12.77
N LEU A 143 0.67 0.83 13.12
CA LEU A 143 -0.32 -0.19 12.78
C LEU A 143 -1.61 -0.05 13.57
N GLY A 144 -1.53 0.26 14.87
CA GLY A 144 -2.68 0.37 15.75
C GLY A 144 -3.69 1.40 15.25
N PRO A 145 -3.31 2.69 15.09
CA PRO A 145 -4.21 3.71 14.58
C PRO A 145 -4.68 3.44 13.14
N MET A 146 -3.80 2.96 12.26
CA MET A 146 -4.18 2.63 10.88
C MET A 146 -5.23 1.51 10.82
N PHE A 147 -5.06 0.46 11.62
CA PHE A 147 -6.02 -0.64 11.69
C PHE A 147 -7.32 -0.21 12.37
N ALA A 148 -7.27 0.55 13.48
CA ALA A 148 -8.48 1.05 14.15
C ALA A 148 -9.34 1.92 13.24
N ARG A 149 -8.72 2.70 12.36
CA ARG A 149 -9.39 3.51 11.33
C ARG A 149 -10.00 2.66 10.21
N ALA A 150 -9.29 1.63 9.76
CA ALA A 150 -9.71 0.83 8.60
C ALA A 150 -10.68 -0.31 8.95
N SER A 151 -10.51 -0.96 10.11
CA SER A 151 -11.20 -2.21 10.47
C SER A 151 -12.73 -2.15 10.44
N PRO A 152 -13.41 -1.04 10.81
CA PRO A 152 -14.87 -1.00 10.74
C PRO A 152 -15.43 -1.06 9.31
N LEU A 153 -14.58 -0.80 8.31
CA LEU A 153 -14.96 -0.74 6.90
C LEU A 153 -14.36 -1.88 6.07
N LEU A 154 -13.48 -2.68 6.68
CA LEU A 154 -12.96 -3.91 6.10
C LEU A 154 -13.97 -5.06 6.29
N PRO A 155 -13.98 -6.07 5.40
CA PRO A 155 -14.77 -7.27 5.62
C PRO A 155 -14.36 -7.95 6.94
N ALA A 156 -15.33 -8.20 7.82
CA ALA A 156 -15.07 -8.86 9.10
C ALA A 156 -14.62 -10.31 8.91
N GLU A 157 -15.05 -10.96 7.82
CA GLU A 157 -14.69 -12.33 7.47
C GLU A 157 -14.45 -12.47 5.97
N VAL A 158 -13.44 -13.26 5.58
CA VAL A 158 -13.14 -13.62 4.20
C VAL A 158 -12.68 -15.06 4.12
N GLY A 159 -13.39 -15.88 3.34
CA GLY A 159 -13.00 -17.27 3.08
C GLY A 159 -12.92 -18.15 4.35
N GLY A 160 -13.74 -17.86 5.36
CA GLY A 160 -13.76 -18.55 6.65
C GLY A 160 -12.79 -18.01 7.70
N GLY A 161 -11.93 -17.05 7.34
CA GLY A 161 -11.04 -16.39 8.30
C GLY A 161 -11.63 -15.09 8.83
N ARG A 162 -11.35 -14.75 10.09
CA ARG A 162 -11.79 -13.51 10.74
C ARG A 162 -10.72 -12.42 10.64
N LEU A 163 -11.13 -11.18 10.48
CA LEU A 163 -10.24 -10.03 10.38
C LEU A 163 -9.29 -9.95 11.60
N GLU A 164 -7.98 -9.97 11.33
CA GLU A 164 -6.93 -10.01 12.36
C GLU A 164 -6.19 -8.67 12.47
N GLY A 165 -5.87 -8.03 11.34
CA GLY A 165 -5.01 -6.84 11.36
C GLY A 165 -4.50 -6.42 9.98
N ILE A 166 -3.51 -5.53 9.99
CA ILE A 166 -2.73 -5.14 8.81
C ILE A 166 -1.32 -5.68 8.98
N ASN A 167 -0.73 -6.21 7.90
CA ASN A 167 0.60 -6.80 7.93
C ASN A 167 1.66 -5.73 8.31
N PRO A 168 2.52 -5.98 9.32
CA PRO A 168 3.56 -5.04 9.72
C PRO A 168 4.64 -4.88 8.64
N ARG A 169 4.80 -5.84 7.72
CA ARG A 169 5.79 -5.75 6.65
C ARG A 169 5.30 -4.84 5.54
N TRP A 170 5.70 -3.57 5.60
CA TRP A 170 5.42 -2.57 4.57
C TRP A 170 6.46 -2.65 3.45
N ARG A 171 5.96 -2.71 2.22
CA ARG A 171 6.78 -2.57 1.00
C ARG A 171 6.47 -1.23 0.38
N LEU A 172 7.37 -0.27 0.55
CA LEU A 172 7.21 1.05 -0.04
C LEU A 172 7.82 1.07 -1.44
N PHE A 173 7.13 1.70 -2.38
CA PHE A 173 7.58 1.79 -3.76
C PHE A 173 7.67 3.23 -4.25
N GLU A 174 8.77 3.56 -4.93
CA GLU A 174 9.00 4.81 -5.66
C GLU A 174 8.83 4.55 -7.16
N TYR A 175 7.76 5.09 -7.74
CA TYR A 175 7.48 5.05 -9.18
C TYR A 175 7.84 6.38 -9.82
N ARG A 176 8.96 6.42 -10.55
CA ARG A 176 9.38 7.57 -11.36
C ARG A 176 8.74 7.52 -12.75
N ARG A 177 8.91 8.60 -13.52
CA ARG A 177 8.43 8.67 -14.91
C ARG A 177 8.83 7.43 -15.71
N GLY A 178 7.84 6.78 -16.34
CA GLY A 178 8.00 5.54 -17.11
C GLY A 178 7.96 4.25 -16.28
N ALA A 179 8.00 4.33 -14.94
CA ALA A 179 7.88 3.15 -14.09
C ALA A 179 6.47 2.57 -14.18
N ILE A 180 6.41 1.27 -14.43
CA ILE A 180 5.18 0.47 -14.55
C ILE A 180 5.35 -0.78 -13.69
N TYR A 181 4.28 -1.17 -12.98
CA TYR A 181 4.18 -2.50 -12.43
C TYR A 181 3.20 -3.30 -13.29
N ARG A 182 3.75 -4.17 -14.14
CA ARG A 182 3.01 -4.87 -15.19
C ARG A 182 1.80 -5.66 -14.65
N PRO A 183 0.79 -5.95 -15.49
CA PRO A 183 -0.38 -6.73 -15.08
C PRO A 183 -0.01 -8.02 -14.34
N HIS A 184 -0.57 -8.20 -13.15
CA HIS A 184 -0.32 -9.34 -12.27
C HIS A 184 -1.50 -9.54 -11.31
N ILE A 185 -1.45 -10.64 -10.55
CA ILE A 185 -2.36 -10.94 -9.45
C ILE A 185 -1.52 -11.01 -8.18
N ASP A 186 -2.00 -10.38 -7.11
CA ASP A 186 -1.34 -10.43 -5.81
C ASP A 186 -1.59 -11.75 -5.09
N GLY A 187 -0.53 -12.35 -4.56
CA GLY A 187 -0.58 -13.56 -3.76
C GLY A 187 -0.91 -13.30 -2.29
N SER A 188 -1.34 -14.35 -1.57
CA SER A 188 -1.48 -14.30 -0.11
C SER A 188 -0.12 -14.33 0.58
N TRP A 189 0.04 -13.48 1.59
CA TRP A 189 1.22 -13.33 2.43
C TRP A 189 0.93 -13.78 3.87
N PRO A 190 1.90 -14.43 4.54
CA PRO A 190 1.85 -14.63 5.99
C PRO A 190 2.07 -13.32 6.75
N MET A 191 1.77 -13.33 8.05
CA MET A 191 2.16 -12.24 8.95
C MET A 191 3.65 -12.39 9.30
N GLY A 192 4.49 -11.50 8.77
CA GLY A 192 5.88 -11.36 9.22
C GLY A 192 5.96 -10.55 10.51
N GLY A 193 7.09 -10.62 11.22
CA GLY A 193 7.29 -9.84 12.44
C GLY A 193 8.61 -10.14 13.13
N LEU A 194 8.65 -9.91 14.44
CA LEU A 194 9.80 -10.21 15.29
C LEU A 194 9.54 -11.47 16.10
N ASP A 195 10.54 -12.34 16.20
CA ASP A 195 10.57 -13.39 17.21
C ASP A 195 10.88 -12.83 18.61
N GLN A 196 10.93 -13.73 19.59
CA GLN A 196 11.17 -13.43 21.00
C GLN A 196 12.58 -12.86 21.28
N ASP A 197 13.54 -13.06 20.37
CA ASP A 197 14.90 -12.51 20.45
C ASP A 197 15.03 -11.20 19.65
N GLY A 198 13.94 -10.73 19.02
CA GLY A 198 13.92 -9.53 18.19
C GLY A 198 14.45 -9.74 16.76
N GLY A 199 14.63 -11.00 16.33
CA GLY A 199 14.97 -11.38 14.97
C GLY A 199 13.76 -11.32 14.05
N TYR A 200 13.97 -10.91 12.79
CA TYR A 200 12.87 -10.91 11.81
C TYR A 200 12.52 -12.33 11.37
N VAL A 201 11.23 -12.65 11.41
CA VAL A 201 10.67 -13.89 10.88
C VAL A 201 9.62 -13.59 9.82
N HIS A 202 9.69 -14.30 8.70
CA HIS A 202 8.78 -14.11 7.57
C HIS A 202 7.35 -14.57 7.86
N ASP A 203 7.19 -15.58 8.71
CA ASP A 203 5.88 -16.16 9.04
C ASP A 203 5.82 -16.51 10.54
N LEU A 204 5.09 -15.69 11.31
CA LEU A 204 4.87 -15.87 12.75
C LEU A 204 3.81 -16.92 13.10
N HIS A 205 2.96 -17.29 12.15
CA HIS A 205 1.70 -18.00 12.45
C HIS A 205 1.41 -19.19 11.52
N GLY A 206 2.30 -19.49 10.58
CA GLY A 206 2.14 -20.57 9.62
C GLY A 206 0.87 -20.41 8.78
N ALA A 207 0.00 -21.42 8.84
CA ALA A 207 -1.29 -21.40 8.13
C ALA A 207 -2.38 -20.62 8.88
N ALA A 208 -2.20 -20.32 10.17
CA ALA A 208 -3.26 -19.76 11.03
C ALA A 208 -3.59 -18.30 10.72
N VAL A 209 -2.64 -17.52 10.19
CA VAL A 209 -2.87 -16.12 9.80
C VAL A 209 -2.33 -15.86 8.41
N ARG A 210 -3.21 -15.42 7.50
CA ARG A 210 -2.87 -15.14 6.10
C ARG A 210 -3.62 -13.93 5.58
N SER A 211 -3.01 -13.19 4.65
CA SER A 211 -3.70 -12.11 3.98
C SER A 211 -4.73 -12.60 2.97
N ARG A 212 -5.79 -11.81 2.80
CA ARG A 212 -6.80 -12.02 1.76
C ARG A 212 -7.06 -10.80 0.88
N LEU A 213 -6.71 -9.61 1.37
CA LEU A 213 -6.80 -8.37 0.60
C LEU A 213 -5.42 -7.71 0.54
N THR A 214 -5.09 -7.15 -0.62
CA THR A 214 -4.01 -6.17 -0.73
C THR A 214 -4.51 -4.85 -0.15
N PHE A 215 -3.64 -4.17 0.60
CA PHE A 215 -3.88 -2.87 1.21
C PHE A 215 -2.84 -1.88 0.69
N LEU A 216 -3.19 -1.15 -0.38
CA LEU A 216 -2.29 -0.25 -1.10
C LEU A 216 -2.52 1.20 -0.68
N VAL A 217 -1.64 1.72 0.19
CA VAL A 217 -1.74 3.07 0.77
C VAL A 217 -0.99 4.08 -0.09
N TYR A 218 -1.62 5.19 -0.44
CA TYR A 218 -1.04 6.25 -1.26
C TYR A 218 -0.42 7.33 -0.37
N LEU A 219 0.84 7.69 -0.63
CA LEU A 219 1.60 8.58 0.26
C LEU A 219 1.68 10.03 -0.23
N ASN A 220 1.42 10.27 -1.51
CA ASN A 220 1.50 11.61 -2.08
C ASN A 220 0.50 11.80 -3.23
N ASP A 221 0.26 13.07 -3.56
CA ASP A 221 -0.42 13.51 -4.77
C ASP A 221 0.62 14.10 -5.75
N GLY A 222 0.14 14.78 -6.80
CA GLY A 222 0.98 15.59 -7.68
C GLY A 222 1.73 14.82 -8.77
N PHE A 223 1.23 13.62 -9.13
CA PHE A 223 1.70 12.85 -10.27
C PHE A 223 0.58 12.63 -11.29
N ASP A 224 0.96 12.41 -12.54
CA ASP A 224 0.05 12.02 -13.63
C ASP A 224 0.32 10.57 -14.07
N GLY A 225 -0.72 9.93 -14.61
CA GLY A 225 -0.70 8.49 -14.83
C GLY A 225 -0.63 7.78 -13.49
N GLY A 226 0.15 6.70 -13.39
CA GLY A 226 0.38 6.04 -12.11
C GLY A 226 -0.86 5.40 -11.48
N CYS A 227 -1.96 5.24 -12.23
CA CYS A 227 -3.20 4.62 -11.73
C CYS A 227 -2.92 3.19 -11.26
N THR A 228 -3.69 2.71 -10.29
CA THR A 228 -3.90 1.26 -10.19
C THR A 228 -5.02 0.92 -11.15
N THR A 229 -4.73 0.11 -12.16
CA THR A 229 -5.67 -0.21 -13.24
C THR A 229 -6.04 -1.67 -13.15
N PHE A 230 -7.33 -1.94 -12.94
CA PHE A 230 -7.89 -3.29 -12.96
C PHE A 230 -8.33 -3.66 -14.37
N PHE A 231 -8.21 -4.95 -14.69
CA PHE A 231 -8.68 -5.52 -15.94
C PHE A 231 -9.77 -6.55 -15.64
N GLN A 232 -11.00 -6.31 -16.10
CA GLN A 232 -12.12 -7.24 -15.93
C GLN A 232 -12.56 -7.78 -17.30
N PRO A 233 -13.06 -9.02 -17.37
CA PRO A 233 -13.69 -9.53 -18.58
C PRO A 233 -14.84 -8.61 -18.99
N ALA A 234 -14.80 -8.10 -20.23
CA ALA A 234 -15.90 -7.35 -20.78
C ALA A 234 -17.15 -8.25 -20.89
N ALA A 235 -18.33 -7.66 -20.73
CA ALA A 235 -19.58 -8.36 -21.00
C ALA A 235 -19.63 -8.74 -22.48
N ALA A 236 -19.64 -10.04 -22.78
CA ALA A 236 -19.65 -10.55 -24.15
C ALA A 236 -20.60 -11.76 -24.26
N PRO A 237 -21.33 -11.91 -25.38
CA PRO A 237 -22.11 -13.11 -25.67
C PRO A 237 -21.23 -14.37 -25.66
N ALA A 238 -21.84 -15.52 -25.36
CA ALA A 238 -21.15 -16.79 -25.39
C ALA A 238 -20.55 -17.05 -26.79
N GLY A 239 -19.24 -17.35 -26.85
CA GLY A 239 -18.51 -17.61 -28.10
C GLY A 239 -17.83 -16.40 -28.73
N ALA A 240 -18.05 -15.18 -28.23
CA ALA A 240 -17.30 -14.01 -28.68
C ALA A 240 -15.89 -13.96 -28.07
N GLN A 241 -14.95 -13.34 -28.78
CA GLN A 241 -13.63 -13.04 -28.24
C GLN A 241 -13.76 -12.16 -27.01
N ARG A 242 -13.18 -12.60 -25.88
CA ARG A 242 -13.27 -11.88 -24.61
C ARG A 242 -12.27 -10.74 -24.60
N GLU A 243 -12.78 -9.52 -24.61
CA GLU A 243 -12.00 -8.31 -24.35
C GLU A 243 -11.87 -8.06 -22.84
N LEU A 244 -10.92 -7.19 -22.46
CA LEU A 244 -10.75 -6.76 -21.08
C LEU A 244 -11.09 -5.27 -20.96
N ASP A 245 -12.07 -4.98 -20.13
CA ASP A 245 -12.38 -3.62 -19.70
C ASP A 245 -11.34 -3.14 -18.68
N ARG A 246 -10.96 -1.87 -18.78
CA ARG A 246 -9.97 -1.22 -17.92
C ARG A 246 -10.67 -0.28 -16.94
N PHE A 247 -10.35 -0.43 -15.66
CA PHE A 247 -10.89 0.39 -14.58
C PHE A 247 -9.75 1.05 -13.83
N GLU A 248 -9.54 2.34 -14.06
CA GLU A 248 -8.44 3.10 -13.47
C GLU A 248 -8.85 3.71 -12.12
N VAL A 249 -7.96 3.57 -11.13
CA VAL A 249 -8.12 4.18 -9.81
C VAL A 249 -6.98 5.18 -9.57
N THR A 250 -7.35 6.44 -9.30
CA THR A 250 -6.43 7.53 -8.97
C THR A 250 -6.79 8.12 -7.61
N PRO A 251 -6.32 7.53 -6.51
CA PRO A 251 -6.69 7.97 -5.19
C PRO A 251 -5.72 9.02 -4.63
N LEU A 252 -6.21 9.75 -3.65
CA LEU A 252 -5.49 10.82 -2.97
C LEU A 252 -4.56 10.28 -1.89
N ALA A 253 -3.51 11.04 -1.58
CA ALA A 253 -2.63 10.82 -0.44
C ALA A 253 -3.44 10.55 0.84
N GLY A 254 -3.05 9.51 1.56
CA GLY A 254 -3.71 9.02 2.77
C GLY A 254 -4.89 8.08 2.54
N SER A 255 -5.27 7.82 1.28
CA SER A 255 -6.24 6.77 0.95
C SER A 255 -5.57 5.40 0.84
N ALA A 256 -6.31 4.34 1.14
CA ALA A 256 -5.90 2.96 0.90
C ALA A 256 -6.85 2.28 -0.09
N LEU A 257 -6.30 1.75 -1.18
CA LEU A 257 -7.03 0.88 -2.11
C LEU A 257 -6.95 -0.56 -1.61
N CYS A 258 -8.10 -1.14 -1.31
CA CYS A 258 -8.27 -2.50 -0.83
C CYS A 258 -8.85 -3.36 -1.95
N PHE A 259 -8.25 -4.53 -2.20
CA PHE A 259 -8.79 -5.44 -3.20
C PHE A 259 -8.38 -6.91 -2.97
N PRO A 260 -9.15 -7.88 -3.46
CA PRO A 260 -8.94 -9.30 -3.17
C PRO A 260 -7.71 -9.89 -3.87
N GLN A 261 -6.98 -10.73 -3.13
CA GLN A 261 -5.79 -11.46 -3.60
C GLN A 261 -6.17 -12.77 -4.29
N SER A 262 -5.18 -13.51 -4.80
CA SER A 262 -5.37 -14.77 -5.53
C SER A 262 -6.18 -15.81 -4.77
N ALA A 263 -6.03 -15.86 -3.44
CA ALA A 263 -6.75 -16.76 -2.55
C ALA A 263 -8.25 -16.43 -2.40
N THR A 264 -8.78 -15.43 -3.12
CA THR A 264 -10.17 -14.98 -3.02
C THR A 264 -10.81 -14.79 -4.39
N ALA A 265 -10.46 -13.70 -5.10
CA ALA A 265 -11.05 -13.37 -6.40
C ALA A 265 -10.01 -13.11 -7.50
N SER A 266 -8.70 -13.14 -7.19
CA SER A 266 -7.62 -13.03 -8.18
C SER A 266 -7.73 -11.80 -9.09
N LEU A 267 -7.86 -10.60 -8.54
CA LEU A 267 -8.01 -9.41 -9.38
C LEU A 267 -6.73 -9.08 -10.16
N LEU A 268 -6.83 -9.18 -11.49
CA LEU A 268 -5.78 -8.79 -12.42
C LEU A 268 -5.68 -7.26 -12.45
N HIS A 269 -4.49 -6.75 -12.15
CA HIS A 269 -4.26 -5.31 -12.08
C HIS A 269 -2.81 -4.94 -12.39
N GLU A 270 -2.58 -3.67 -12.70
CA GLU A 270 -1.26 -3.08 -12.90
C GLU A 270 -1.11 -1.77 -12.12
N GLY A 271 0.13 -1.37 -11.87
CA GLY A 271 0.47 0.03 -11.61
C GLY A 271 0.83 0.69 -12.94
N SER A 272 -0.11 1.40 -13.55
CA SER A 272 0.06 2.03 -14.87
C SER A 272 1.22 3.04 -14.86
N PRO A 273 1.84 3.33 -16.02
CA PRO A 273 3.00 4.20 -16.09
C PRO A 273 2.79 5.58 -15.48
N VAL A 274 3.75 6.05 -14.69
CA VAL A 274 3.80 7.47 -14.28
C VAL A 274 4.28 8.31 -15.46
N THR A 275 3.53 9.34 -15.83
CA THR A 275 3.87 10.22 -16.96
C THR A 275 4.48 11.55 -16.52
N ARG A 276 4.10 12.05 -15.33
CA ARG A 276 4.69 13.24 -14.67
C ARG A 276 4.79 13.01 -13.16
N GLY A 277 5.81 13.59 -12.53
CA GLY A 277 6.03 13.50 -11.09
C GLY A 277 6.59 12.15 -10.63
N VAL A 278 6.39 11.85 -9.35
CA VAL A 278 6.78 10.59 -8.71
C VAL A 278 5.63 10.10 -7.84
N LYS A 279 5.25 8.82 -7.96
CA LYS A 279 4.24 8.19 -7.12
C LYS A 279 4.91 7.37 -6.02
N TYR A 280 4.46 7.54 -4.78
CA TYR A 280 4.87 6.76 -3.62
C TYR A 280 3.69 6.04 -3.01
N VAL A 281 3.85 4.74 -2.78
CA VAL A 281 2.83 3.89 -2.15
C VAL A 281 3.45 2.95 -1.15
N ILE A 282 2.65 2.54 -0.16
CA ILE A 282 2.90 1.36 0.66
C ILE A 282 2.03 0.24 0.12
N ARG A 283 2.63 -0.91 -0.16
CA ARG A 283 1.90 -2.17 -0.30
C ARG A 283 2.09 -3.00 0.95
N THR A 284 0.98 -3.21 1.65
CA THR A 284 0.83 -4.19 2.72
C THR A 284 -0.46 -4.97 2.48
N ASP A 285 -0.94 -5.70 3.47
CA ASP A 285 -1.96 -6.71 3.30
C ASP A 285 -2.90 -6.72 4.52
N VAL A 286 -4.19 -6.97 4.28
CA VAL A 286 -5.18 -7.19 5.35
C VAL A 286 -5.16 -8.68 5.71
N LEU A 287 -4.89 -8.95 6.99
CA LEU A 287 -4.70 -10.27 7.55
C LEU A 287 -6.00 -10.83 8.14
N TYR A 288 -6.16 -12.14 7.98
CA TYR A 288 -7.27 -12.91 8.52
C TYR A 288 -6.75 -14.15 9.24
N ARG A 289 -7.41 -14.51 10.34
CA ARG A 289 -7.14 -15.69 11.17
C ARG A 289 -8.13 -16.82 10.86
N PHE A 290 -7.61 -18.02 10.61
CA PHE A 290 -8.35 -19.23 10.23
C PHE A 290 -8.33 -20.26 11.36
#